data_AF-A0A0B6S948-F1
#
_entry.id   AF-A0A0B6S948-F1
#
_cell.length_a   1.000
_cell.length_b   1.000
_cell.length_c   1.000
_cell.angle_alpha   90.00
_cell.angle_beta   90.00
_cell.angle_gamma   90.00
#
_symmetry.space_group_name_H-M   'P 1'
#
loop_
_entity.id
_entity.type
_entity.pdbx_description
1 polymer ?
#
loop_
_entity_poly.entity_id
_entity_poly.type
_entity_poly.pdbx_seq_one_letter_code
_entity_poly.pdbx_strand_id
1 'polypeptide(L)'
;MDIAGVAHPMLHFTAIDEIDGEMLITESRAAAPVRTYGTLGIDEPPLTLYGAYRQGVADYFARRPNPYRNGSRLAEIWQEGRTEAASRNAWKAR
;
A
#
# COMPACT_ATOMS: atom_id res chain seq x y z
N MET A 1 13.64 -0.67 -32.23
CA MET A 1 13.38 -1.50 -31.05
C MET A 1 11.95 -1.20 -30.66
N ASP A 2 11.07 -2.15 -30.98
CA ASP A 2 9.62 -2.03 -31.00
C ASP A 2 9.08 -2.47 -29.64
N ILE A 3 8.37 -1.58 -28.93
CA ILE A 3 7.75 -1.92 -27.64
C ILE A 3 6.36 -2.44 -27.97
N ALA A 4 6.28 -3.74 -28.21
CA ALA A 4 5.06 -4.46 -28.50
C ALA A 4 3.96 -4.13 -27.48
N GLY A 5 2.77 -3.88 -28.01
CA GLY A 5 1.62 -3.36 -27.31
C GLY A 5 1.31 -4.06 -25.99
N VAL A 6 1.29 -3.26 -24.93
CA VAL A 6 0.42 -3.54 -23.79
C VAL A 6 -1.00 -3.35 -24.31
N ALA A 7 -1.65 -4.46 -24.64
CA ALA A 7 -3.08 -4.45 -24.87
C ALA A 7 -3.75 -4.07 -23.54
N HIS A 8 -4.03 -2.79 -23.35
CA HIS A 8 -5.09 -2.41 -22.44
C HIS A 8 -6.36 -3.02 -23.01
N PRO A 9 -7.09 -3.86 -22.26
CA PRO A 9 -8.41 -4.26 -22.70
C PRO A 9 -9.20 -2.96 -22.86
N MET A 10 -9.43 -2.54 -24.10
CA MET A 10 -10.37 -1.48 -24.37
C MET A 10 -11.70 -2.01 -23.87
N LEU A 11 -12.21 -1.41 -22.79
CA LEU A 11 -13.58 -1.56 -22.38
C LEU A 11 -14.43 -1.30 -23.62
N HIS A 12 -15.02 -2.36 -24.16
CA HIS A 12 -15.88 -2.25 -25.32
C HIS A 12 -17.20 -1.71 -24.80
N PHE A 13 -17.27 -0.37 -24.70
CA PHE A 13 -18.50 0.34 -24.41
C PHE A 13 -19.41 0.19 -25.63
N THR A 14 -20.09 -0.96 -25.75
CA THR A 14 -21.27 -1.05 -26.61
C THR A 14 -22.24 0.01 -26.11
N ALA A 15 -22.62 0.92 -27.02
CA ALA A 15 -23.75 1.84 -26.94
C ALA A 15 -24.29 2.12 -25.52
N ILE A 16 -24.05 3.34 -25.05
CA ILE A 16 -24.63 3.94 -23.84
C ILE A 16 -26.14 3.61 -23.76
N ASP A 17 -26.54 2.57 -23.02
CA ASP A 17 -27.82 2.60 -22.28
C ASP A 17 -28.01 1.56 -21.17
N GLU A 18 -27.11 0.61 -20.93
CA GLU A 18 -27.23 -0.16 -19.69
C GLU A 18 -25.87 -0.66 -19.21
N ILE A 19 -25.46 -0.17 -18.05
CA ILE A 19 -24.30 -0.68 -17.35
C ILE A 19 -24.77 -1.92 -16.59
N ASP A 20 -24.39 -3.11 -17.05
CA ASP A 20 -24.62 -4.36 -16.32
C ASP A 20 -23.78 -4.35 -15.03
N GLY A 21 -24.46 -4.07 -13.91
CA GLY A 21 -23.83 -3.97 -12.60
C GLY A 21 -23.24 -5.28 -12.10
N GLU A 22 -23.80 -6.44 -12.48
CA GLU A 22 -23.28 -7.74 -12.08
C GLU A 22 -22.01 -8.10 -12.84
N MET A 23 -21.97 -7.76 -14.13
CA MET A 23 -20.74 -7.86 -14.92
C MET A 23 -19.64 -6.96 -14.33
N LEU A 24 -19.98 -5.73 -13.95
CA LEU A 24 -19.03 -4.78 -13.35
C LEU A 24 -18.49 -5.23 -11.98
N ILE A 25 -19.34 -5.79 -11.13
CA ILE A 25 -18.93 -6.37 -9.84
C ILE A 25 -18.04 -7.60 -10.06
N THR A 26 -18.39 -8.44 -11.03
CA THR A 26 -17.62 -9.64 -11.37
C THR A 26 -16.24 -9.28 -11.93
N GLU A 27 -16.16 -8.36 -12.87
CA GLU A 27 -14.90 -7.86 -13.42
C GLU A 27 -14.08 -7.12 -12.36
N SER A 28 -14.71 -6.32 -11.50
CA SER A 28 -14.03 -5.66 -10.37
C SER A 28 -13.45 -6.66 -9.37
N ARG A 29 -14.17 -7.74 -9.05
CA ARG A 29 -13.66 -8.82 -8.19
C ARG A 29 -12.57 -9.65 -8.86
N ALA A 30 -12.65 -9.85 -10.17
CA ALA A 30 -11.63 -10.56 -10.95
C ALA A 30 -10.36 -9.72 -11.12
N ALA A 31 -10.50 -8.40 -11.24
CA ALA A 31 -9.41 -7.43 -11.33
C ALA A 31 -8.87 -7.00 -9.96
N ALA A 32 -9.61 -7.24 -8.87
CA ALA A 32 -9.11 -7.03 -7.53
C ALA A 32 -7.90 -7.95 -7.33
N PRO A 33 -6.70 -7.40 -7.07
CA PRO A 33 -5.57 -8.25 -6.74
C PRO A 33 -6.00 -9.08 -5.53
N VAL A 34 -5.93 -10.41 -5.67
CA VAL A 34 -5.99 -11.31 -4.54
C VAL A 34 -4.99 -10.75 -3.54
N ARG A 35 -5.48 -10.26 -2.40
CA ARG A 35 -4.62 -9.91 -1.27
C ARG A 35 -4.03 -11.22 -0.76
N THR A 36 -3.01 -11.71 -1.45
CA THR A 36 -1.97 -12.50 -0.85
C THR A 36 -1.39 -11.61 0.23
N TYR A 37 -1.78 -11.87 1.48
CA TYR A 37 -0.87 -11.63 2.59
C TYR A 37 0.34 -12.52 2.33
N GLY A 38 1.24 -11.99 1.49
CA GLY A 38 2.45 -12.68 1.06
C GLY A 38 3.26 -13.01 2.28
N THR A 39 3.49 -14.31 2.46
CA THR A 39 4.52 -14.85 3.33
C THR A 39 5.86 -14.15 3.04
N LEU A 40 6.48 -13.61 4.09
CA LEU A 40 7.93 -13.42 4.29
C LEU A 40 8.73 -13.12 3.01
N GLY A 41 9.01 -11.84 2.74
CA GLY A 41 10.20 -11.53 1.94
C GLY A 41 10.26 -10.17 1.25
N ILE A 42 9.12 -9.55 0.92
CA ILE A 42 9.10 -8.19 0.41
C ILE A 42 7.91 -7.51 1.09
N ASP A 43 8.20 -6.81 2.20
CA ASP A 43 7.23 -6.01 2.95
C ASP A 43 6.82 -4.84 2.05
N GLU A 44 5.81 -5.05 1.19
CA GLU A 44 5.18 -3.93 0.52
C GLU A 44 4.57 -3.05 1.63
N PRO A 45 5.12 -1.85 1.85
CA PRO A 45 4.84 -1.11 3.05
C PRO A 45 3.35 -0.71 3.02
N PRO A 46 2.62 -0.86 4.14
CA PRO A 46 1.19 -0.66 4.14
C PRO A 46 0.85 0.77 3.68
N LEU A 47 -0.05 0.89 2.70
CA LEU A 47 -0.45 2.18 2.11
C LEU A 47 -1.62 2.84 2.85
N THR A 48 -1.86 2.46 4.11
CA THR A 48 -2.83 3.10 4.99
C THR A 48 -2.09 3.95 6.02
N LEU A 49 -2.71 5.05 6.47
CA LEU A 49 -2.09 5.94 7.47
C LEU A 49 -1.76 5.17 8.76
N TYR A 50 -2.73 4.41 9.29
CA TYR A 50 -2.50 3.61 10.49
C TYR A 50 -1.43 2.52 10.28
N GLY A 51 -1.38 1.93 9.08
CA GLY A 51 -0.35 0.97 8.71
C GLY A 51 1.04 1.60 8.72
N ALA A 52 1.20 2.78 8.12
CA ALA A 52 2.46 3.53 8.12
C ALA A 52 2.94 3.86 9.53
N TYR A 53 2.02 4.27 10.41
CA TYR A 53 2.33 4.51 11.82
C TYR A 53 2.86 3.24 12.51
N ARG A 54 2.14 2.10 12.36
CA ARG A 54 2.54 0.81 12.93
C ARG A 54 3.88 0.33 12.38
N GLN A 55 4.12 0.53 11.09
CA GLN A 55 5.38 0.21 10.42
C GLN A 55 6.52 1.06 11.00
N GLY A 56 6.31 2.36 11.22
CA GLY A 56 7.29 3.25 11.86
C GLY A 56 7.69 2.82 13.27
N VAL A 57 6.73 2.36 14.07
CA VAL A 57 6.99 1.77 15.40
C VAL A 57 7.86 0.52 15.27
N ALA A 58 7.52 -0.41 14.37
CA ALA A 58 8.27 -1.65 14.18
C ALA A 58 9.70 -1.38 13.65
N ASP A 59 9.83 -0.48 12.68
CA ASP A 59 11.09 -0.11 12.05
C ASP A 59 12.04 0.62 13.00
N TYR A 60 11.53 1.33 14.02
CA TYR A 60 12.38 1.88 15.08
C TYR A 60 13.17 0.78 15.79
N PHE A 61 12.49 -0.27 16.26
CA PHE A 61 13.12 -1.39 16.96
C PHE A 61 13.99 -2.23 16.03
N ALA A 62 13.55 -2.41 14.78
CA ALA A 62 14.29 -3.16 13.77
C ALA A 62 15.43 -2.34 13.09
N ARG A 63 15.58 -1.05 13.42
CA ARG A 63 16.53 -0.10 12.81
C ARG A 63 16.43 -0.02 11.28
N ARG A 64 15.22 -0.18 10.74
CA ARG A 64 14.97 -0.12 9.28
C ARG A 64 14.78 1.32 8.81
N PRO A 65 15.13 1.67 7.55
CA PRO A 65 14.89 2.99 6.99
C PRO A 65 13.43 3.19 6.57
N ASN A 66 13.06 4.43 6.24
CA ASN A 66 11.73 4.77 5.73
C ASN A 66 11.46 4.07 4.39
N PRO A 67 10.39 3.26 4.25
CA PRO A 67 10.05 2.61 3.00
C PRO A 67 9.18 3.49 2.07
N TYR A 68 8.67 4.63 2.54
CA TYR A 68 7.79 5.52 1.79
C TYR A 68 8.55 6.63 1.06
N ARG A 69 7.93 7.19 0.01
CA ARG A 69 8.47 8.35 -0.70
C ARG A 69 8.67 9.53 0.25
N ASN A 70 9.85 10.14 0.22
CA ASN A 70 10.14 11.34 1.00
C ASN A 70 9.15 12.48 0.67
N GLY A 71 8.66 13.14 1.72
CA GLY A 71 7.63 14.19 1.61
C GLY A 71 6.21 13.69 1.37
N SER A 72 5.98 12.37 1.31
CA SER A 72 4.62 11.82 1.28
C SER A 72 3.98 11.84 2.66
N ARG A 73 2.65 11.89 2.70
CA ARG A 73 1.90 11.76 3.95
C ARG A 73 2.20 10.46 4.71
N LEU A 74 2.46 9.37 3.98
CA LEU A 74 2.83 8.09 4.59
C LEU A 74 4.21 8.15 5.26
N ALA A 75 5.18 8.85 4.65
CA ALA A 75 6.50 9.07 5.26
C ALA A 75 6.42 9.89 6.56
N GLU A 76 5.57 10.92 6.59
CA GLU A 76 5.34 11.71 7.82
C GLU A 76 4.76 10.86 8.95
N ILE A 77 3.73 10.07 8.66
CA ILE A 77 3.06 9.22 9.65
C ILE A 77 3.97 8.07 10.11
N TRP A 78 4.79 7.53 9.22
CA TRP A 78 5.84 6.58 9.61
C TRP A 78 6.85 7.20 10.57
N GLN A 79 7.29 8.43 10.32
CA GLN A 79 8.23 9.14 11.20
C GLN A 79 7.61 9.45 12.57
N GLU A 80 6.31 9.74 12.63
CA GLU A 80 5.56 9.91 13.87
C GLU A 80 5.61 8.64 14.72
N GLY A 81 5.26 7.48 14.16
CA GLY A 81 5.34 6.20 14.85
C GLY A 81 6.75 5.87 15.35
N ARG A 82 7.77 6.16 14.53
CA ARG A 82 9.18 5.98 14.90
C ARG A 82 9.59 6.87 16.08
N THR A 83 9.16 8.12 16.07
CA THR A 83 9.46 9.11 17.12
C THR A 83 8.77 8.74 18.43
N GLU A 84 7.52 8.29 18.39
CA GLU A 84 6.80 7.81 19.56
C GLU A 84 7.48 6.57 20.18
N ALA A 85 7.90 5.62 19.35
CA ALA A 85 8.64 4.44 19.81
C ALA A 85 9.96 4.83 20.49
N ALA A 86 10.68 5.82 19.95
CA ALA A 86 11.88 6.37 20.56
C ALA A 86 11.62 7.00 21.93
N SER A 87 10.60 7.84 22.04
CA SER A 87 10.20 8.48 23.30
C SER A 87 9.81 7.46 24.36
N ARG A 88 9.04 6.44 23.99
CA ARG A 88 8.67 5.34 24.89
C ARG A 88 9.86 4.53 25.37
N ASN A 89 10.81 4.23 24.47
CA ASN A 89 12.01 3.50 24.81
C ASN A 89 12.91 4.30 25.78
N ALA A 90 13.07 5.60 25.53
CA ALA A 90 13.81 6.50 26.41
C ALA A 90 13.20 6.59 27.81
N TRP A 91 11.87 6.62 27.92
CA TRP A 91 11.19 6.62 29.22
C TRP A 91 11.39 5.30 29.98
N LYS A 92 11.35 4.15 29.30
CA LYS A 92 11.60 2.84 29.92
C LYS A 92 13.03 2.62 30.38
N ALA A 93 13.99 3.38 29.86
CA ALA A 93 15.40 3.27 30.21
C ALA A 93 15.81 4.14 31.42
N ARG A 94 14.86 4.87 32.02
CA ARG A 94 15.04 5.67 33.25
C ARG A 94 14.54 4.89 34.45
#